data_AF-A0A8S3D3M1-F1
#
_entry.id   AF-A0A8S3D3M1-F1
#
_cell.length_a   1.000
_cell.length_b   1.000
_cell.length_c   1.000
_cell.angle_alpha   90.00
_cell.angle_beta   90.00
_cell.angle_gamma   90.00
#
_symmetry.space_group_name_H-M   'P 1'
#
loop_
_entity.id
_entity.type
_entity.pdbx_description
1 polymer ?
#
loop_
_entity_poly.entity_id
_entity_poly.type
_entity_poly.pdbx_seq_one_letter_code
_entity_poly.pdbx_strand_id
1 'polypeptide(L)' 'TSVLTIKQVTPKHDGKITVKAENPTGSVEETVLCSVKTAPKITKKPTDTEALLHTDAVFI' A
#
# COMPACT_ATOMS: atom_id res chain seq x y z
N THR A 1 8.33 22.81 -15.66
CA THR A 1 8.04 21.45 -15.18
C THR A 1 7.09 21.55 -14.00
N SER A 2 5.95 20.86 -14.04
CA SER A 2 5.04 20.74 -12.89
C SER A 2 5.34 19.44 -12.15
N VAL A 3 5.41 19.48 -10.82
CA VAL A 3 5.77 18.32 -9.99
C VAL A 3 4.75 18.19 -8.86
N LEU A 4 4.10 17.03 -8.78
CA LEU A 4 3.24 16.67 -7.66
C LEU A 4 4.04 15.90 -6.60
N THR A 5 4.04 16.38 -5.36
CA THR A 5 4.72 15.73 -4.23
C THR A 5 3.74 15.39 -3.12
N ILE A 6 3.62 14.11 -2.76
CA ILE A 6 2.76 13.63 -1.67
C ILE A 6 3.65 13.22 -0.49
N LYS A 7 3.69 14.04 0.57
CA LYS A 7 4.61 13.85 1.72
C LYS A 7 4.15 12.84 2.76
N GLN A 8 2.85 12.54 2.82
CA GLN A 8 2.25 11.60 3.77
C GLN A 8 1.38 10.59 3.02
N VAL A 9 2.03 9.60 2.43
CA VAL A 9 1.35 8.57 1.63
C VAL A 9 0.52 7.68 2.57
N THR A 10 -0.80 7.85 2.49
CA THR A 10 -1.79 6.93 3.08
C THR A 10 -2.24 5.88 2.05
N PRO A 11 -2.83 4.75 2.48
CA PRO A 11 -3.39 3.74 1.56
C PRO A 11 -4.45 4.27 0.60
N LYS A 12 -5.04 5.45 0.88
CA LYS A 12 -6.02 6.09 -0.01
C LYS A 12 -5.41 6.63 -1.32
N HIS A 13 -4.09 6.79 -1.37
CA HIS A 13 -3.40 7.21 -2.59
C HIS A 13 -3.02 6.04 -3.49
N ASP A 14 -3.31 4.80 -3.08
CA ASP A 14 -3.16 3.63 -3.94
C ASP A 14 -4.18 3.71 -5.07
N GLY A 15 -3.70 3.59 -6.30
CA GLY A 15 -4.55 3.65 -7.49
C GLY A 15 -4.00 4.52 -8.61
N LYS A 16 -4.91 4.95 -9.49
CA LYS A 16 -4.56 5.71 -10.69
C LYS A 16 -4.46 7.20 -10.39
N ILE A 17 -3.37 7.81 -10.82
CA ILE A 17 -3.17 9.26 -10.80
C ILE A 17 -3.14 9.73 -12.25
N THR A 18 -4.04 10.64 -12.61
CA THR A 18 -4.11 11.25 -13.94
C THR A 18 -3.62 12.69 -13.87
N VAL A 19 -2.69 13.04 -14.73
CA VAL A 19 -2.18 14.40 -14.90
C VAL A 19 -2.74 14.96 -16.19
N LYS A 20 -3.37 16.12 -16.11
CA LYS A 20 -3.88 16.86 -17.27
C LYS A 20 -3.10 18.14 -17.45
N ALA A 21 -2.58 18.35 -18.65
CA ALA A 21 -2.03 19.63 -19.09
C ALA A 21 -2.93 20.22 -20.17
N GLU A 22 -3.24 21.50 -20.05
CA GLU A 22 -4.11 22.23 -20.97
C GLU A 22 -3.41 23.51 -21.45
N ASN A 23 -3.57 23.83 -22.72
CA ASN A 23 -3.23 25.11 -23.32
C ASN A 23 -4.39 25.57 -24.22
N PRO A 24 -4.38 26.82 -24.73
CA PRO A 24 -5.47 27.32 -25.57
C PRO A 24 -5.73 26.53 -26.86
N THR A 25 -4.80 25.68 -27.29
CA THR A 25 -4.90 24.88 -28.53
C THR A 25 -5.32 23.43 -28.27
N GLY A 26 -5.21 22.92 -27.04
CA GLY A 26 -5.56 21.55 -26.73
C GLY A 26 -5.23 21.12 -25.30
N SER A 27 -5.46 19.83 -25.04
CA SER A 27 -5.18 19.19 -23.76
C SER A 27 -4.53 17.82 -23.98
N VAL A 28 -3.64 17.45 -23.07
CA VAL A 28 -3.06 16.12 -22.97
C VAL A 28 -3.28 15.58 -21.56
N GLU A 29 -3.62 14.30 -21.47
CA GLU A 29 -3.78 13.57 -20.22
C GLU A 29 -2.87 12.35 -20.23
N GLU A 30 -2.23 12.08 -19.08
CA GLU A 30 -1.40 10.90 -18.86
C GLU A 30 -1.77 10.27 -17.52
N THR A 31 -1.88 8.94 -17.47
CA THR A 31 -2.28 8.21 -16.25
C THR A 31 -1.19 7.24 -15.80
N VAL A 32 -0.84 7.30 -14.52
CA VAL A 32 0.15 6.44 -13.89
C VAL A 32 -0.47 5.67 -12.73
N LEU A 33 -0.07 4.40 -12.54
CA LEU A 33 -0.48 3.59 -11.40
C LEU A 33 0.49 3.82 -10.22
N CYS A 34 -0.04 4.28 -9.09
CA CYS A 34 0.69 4.40 -7.83
C CYS A 34 0.32 3.23 -6.92
N SER A 35 1.32 2.44 -6.49
CA SER A 35 1.12 1.37 -5.51
C SER A 35 1.73 1.75 -4.16
N VAL A 36 0.89 1.86 -3.15
CA VAL A 36 1.28 2.21 -1.77
C VAL A 36 1.54 0.94 -0.98
N LYS A 37 2.81 0.73 -0.63
CA LYS A 37 3.21 -0.39 0.23
C LYS A 37 2.99 -0.02 1.71
N THR A 38 2.29 -0.87 2.44
CA THR A 38 2.10 -0.75 3.89
C THR A 38 2.99 -1.74 4.64
N ALA A 39 3.28 -1.45 5.90
CA ALA A 39 3.97 -2.40 6.76
C ALA A 39 3.10 -3.66 6.95
N PRO A 40 3.70 -4.85 7.01
CA PRO A 40 2.96 -6.08 7.25
C PRO A 40 2.27 -6.01 8.61
N LYS A 41 0.98 -6.34 8.62
CA LYS A 41 0.18 -6.41 9.84
C LYS A 41 0.03 -7.87 10.24
N ILE A 42 0.30 -8.18 11.50
CA ILE A 42 -0.03 -9.49 12.08
C ILE A 42 -1.56 -9.61 12.11
N THR A 43 -2.11 -10.38 11.18
CA THR A 43 -3.56 -10.65 11.06
C THR A 43 -4.02 -11.69 12.06
N LYS A 44 -3.13 -12.64 12.39
CA LYS A 44 -3.37 -13.68 13.37
C LYS A 44 -2.21 -13.69 14.36
N LYS A 45 -2.50 -13.32 15.61
CA LYS A 45 -1.53 -13.43 16.69
C LYS A 45 -1.48 -14.90 17.15
N PRO A 46 -0.30 -15.49 17.33
CA PRO A 46 -0.20 -16.80 17.93
C PRO A 46 -0.77 -16.75 19.35
N THR A 47 -1.49 -17.79 19.74
CA THR A 47 -2.02 -17.96 21.09
C THR A 47 -1.04 -18.75 21.94
N ASP A 48 -0.95 -18.38 23.22
CA ASP A 48 -0.19 -19.15 24.20
C ASP A 48 -0.73 -20.59 24.22
N THR A 49 0.17 -21.55 24.02
CA THR A 49 -0.18 -22.97 23.93
C THR A 49 0.71 -23.74 24.88
N GLU A 50 0.09 -24.50 25.78
CA GLU A 50 0.80 -25.43 26.65
C GLU A 50 0.94 -26.77 25.93
N ALA A 51 2.16 -27.31 25.87
CA ALA A 51 2.45 -28.60 25.25
C ALA A 51 3.01 -29.56 26.30
N LEU A 52 2.63 -30.84 26.19
CA LEU A 52 3.15 -31.89 27.05
C LEU A 52 4.60 -32.22 26.67
N LEU A 53 5.41 -32.59 27.66
CA LEU A 53 6.81 -32.98 27.45
C LEU A 53 6.87 -34.18 26.47
N HIS A 54 7.72 -34.07 25.44
CA HIS A 54 7.86 -35.02 24.31
C HIS A 54 6.75 -34.97 23.25
N THR A 55 5.99 -33.87 23.17
CA THR A 55 5.06 -33.61 22.05
C THR A 55 5.49 -32.37 21.26
N ASP A 56 5.19 -32.37 19.96
CA ASP A 56 5.43 -31.22 19.09
C ASP A 56 4.40 -30.12 19.37
N ALA A 57 4.87 -28.90 19.61
CA ALA A 57 4.03 -27.71 19.74
C ALA A 57 3.90 -27.00 18.38
N VAL A 58 2.66 -26.80 17.92
CA VAL A 58 2.38 -26.05 16.69
C VAL A 58 1.75 -24.71 17.08
N PHE A 59 2.48 -23.61 16.85
CA PHE A 59 2.00 -22.25 17.04
C PHE A 59 1.41 -21.73 15.73
N ILE A 60 0.10 -21.45 15.71
CA ILE A 60 -0.67 -21.10 14.51
C ILE A 60 -1.27 -19.71 14.58
#